data_AF-A0A8H6MP65-F1
#
_entry.id   AF-A0A8H6MP65-F1
#
_cell.length_a   1.000
_cell.length_b   1.000
_cell.length_c   1.000
_cell.angle_alpha   90.00
_cell.angle_beta   90.00
_cell.angle_gamma   90.00
#
_symmetry.space_group_name_H-M   'P 1'
#
loop_
_entity.id
_entity.type
_entity.pdbx_description
1 polymer ?
#
loop_
_entity_poly.entity_id
_entity_poly.type
_entity_poly.pdbx_seq_one_letter_code
_entity_poly.pdbx_strand_id
1 'polypeptide(L)'
;TSPELYELPRERHCTTDDDDDDNDTDDEGGNPNRRDGDGNEAPQLAELSLTDEGPAQATAGAGGSTGADGRGNDALYGRLLRESNDLRQLIVALESRFELDAITAVTYALAVCLHSNRGAGGGEGEADDAETRCLLADRNMLAREFPSARDYTFYPQAFHPVYGNLSSDRPPRFLDSLFAAMKENMSDRNEGADVLSFGYFQGYSNIKRSVRHSPRDLLTTKGYATAALTAPTSDAGASSAAREKRERLLRIIRGPDESKPFARERQQINVAVEAEEVAFRLEQVVSLNVQRMVGGQRTFETVIRPVFQMMRFFLLEHESYVHIFRSLPLGMFPRILCAYSRLFELALGEMERQFVLAGEQGLDLARSEAVAVIDRLGGYMFSGHPRRLPKTVLRPLGTFESLWAGGWPFLDPAVLDLGASGSGGAVINMARWPRCPKTRRPVLLHVRELAHHYGARVASCRESAVWFALLGEGAFTSKTAVAAFAEEVIRDLWIPQTKDFLLQQLRRRLHEGGGGGGGGDAGRPITTEEIGACRGAMAAWEAAPDAFTWKALRQLCRGLRPGGRRVAMTATGRRTRHDFVSELLRAIASEKGRDAFAAKNA
;
A
#
# COMPACT_ATOMS: atom_id res chain seq x y z
N THR A 1 29.92 10.75 21.08
CA THR A 1 30.31 9.35 20.80
C THR A 1 31.46 9.01 21.72
N SER A 2 31.48 7.81 22.32
CA SER A 2 32.59 7.41 23.21
C SER A 2 33.87 7.23 22.41
N PRO A 3 35.03 7.78 22.83
CA PRO A 3 36.29 7.61 22.11
C PRO A 3 36.67 6.12 21.97
N GLU A 4 36.36 5.26 22.96
CA GLU A 4 36.72 3.84 22.84
C GLU A 4 35.83 2.98 21.92
N LEU A 5 34.77 3.54 21.30
CA LEU A 5 34.12 2.93 20.12
C LEU A 5 35.03 2.93 18.89
N TYR A 6 35.94 3.92 18.78
CA TYR A 6 36.92 3.99 17.70
C TYR A 6 38.06 2.98 17.90
N GLU A 7 38.26 2.53 19.14
CA GLU A 7 39.27 1.54 19.53
C GLU A 7 38.73 0.10 19.48
N LEU A 8 37.40 -0.09 19.40
CA LEU A 8 36.79 -1.41 19.27
C LEU A 8 37.25 -2.07 17.97
N PRO A 9 37.92 -3.23 18.00
CA PRO A 9 38.28 -3.95 16.78
C PRO A 9 37.04 -4.42 16.04
N ARG A 10 37.15 -4.51 14.71
CA ARG A 10 36.11 -5.12 13.88
C ARG A 10 35.94 -6.57 14.30
N GLU A 11 34.70 -7.00 14.50
CA GLU A 11 34.43 -8.42 14.67
C GLU A 11 34.84 -9.20 13.41
N ARG A 12 35.72 -10.20 13.58
CA ARG A 12 36.22 -11.11 12.56
C ARG A 12 35.85 -12.54 12.96
N HIS A 13 35.83 -13.45 12.00
CA HIS A 13 35.70 -14.89 12.29
C HIS A 13 36.83 -15.29 13.24
N CYS A 14 36.48 -16.02 14.29
CA CYS A 14 37.48 -16.72 15.08
C CYS A 14 37.94 -17.94 14.26
N THR A 15 38.93 -17.78 13.38
CA THR A 15 39.52 -18.95 12.72
C THR A 15 40.18 -19.82 13.79
N THR A 16 39.71 -21.07 13.90
CA THR A 16 40.60 -22.19 14.17
C THR A 16 41.57 -22.22 13.00
N ASP A 17 42.79 -21.72 13.22
CA ASP A 17 43.90 -21.91 12.29
C ASP A 17 44.22 -23.42 12.27
N ASP A 18 43.55 -24.15 11.38
CA ASP A 18 44.11 -25.35 10.78
C ASP A 18 44.58 -24.93 9.39
N ASP A 19 45.87 -24.60 9.30
CA ASP A 19 46.62 -24.62 8.05
C ASP A 19 46.48 -26.02 7.45
N ASP A 20 45.94 -26.13 6.23
CA ASP A 20 46.43 -27.11 5.26
C ASP A 20 46.04 -26.70 3.82
N ASP A 21 47.05 -26.80 2.97
CA ASP A 21 47.18 -26.40 1.58
C ASP A 21 46.16 -27.04 0.59
N ASP A 22 45.98 -26.32 -0.52
CA ASP A 22 45.74 -26.77 -1.90
C ASP A 22 44.58 -27.75 -2.20
N ASN A 23 43.58 -27.25 -2.93
CA ASN A 23 43.35 -27.77 -4.29
C ASN A 23 42.50 -26.85 -5.16
N ASP A 24 43.06 -26.55 -6.34
CA ASP A 24 42.38 -26.05 -7.52
C ASP A 24 41.21 -26.96 -7.93
N THR A 25 40.11 -26.37 -8.40
CA THR A 25 39.46 -26.81 -9.65
C THR A 25 38.50 -25.74 -10.16
N ASP A 26 38.80 -25.27 -11.35
CA ASP A 26 37.92 -24.52 -12.23
C ASP A 26 36.66 -25.33 -12.59
N ASP A 27 35.50 -24.67 -12.69
CA ASP A 27 34.63 -24.90 -13.84
C ASP A 27 33.75 -23.69 -14.15
N GLU A 28 33.89 -23.19 -15.38
CA GLU A 28 33.04 -22.18 -16.00
C GLU A 28 31.74 -22.81 -16.51
N GLY A 29 30.63 -22.06 -16.49
CA GLY A 29 29.42 -22.51 -17.19
C GLY A 29 28.25 -21.55 -17.12
N GLY A 30 28.16 -20.62 -18.07
CA GLY A 30 27.14 -19.59 -18.14
C GLY A 30 25.76 -20.02 -18.69
N ASN A 31 24.74 -19.36 -18.12
CA ASN A 31 23.62 -18.66 -18.80
C ASN A 31 22.47 -19.48 -19.44
N PRO A 32 21.38 -18.82 -19.92
CA PRO A 32 20.21 -18.34 -19.19
C PRO A 32 18.91 -19.09 -19.59
N ASN A 33 17.84 -18.99 -18.78
CA ASN A 33 16.53 -18.86 -19.41
C ASN A 33 15.46 -18.13 -18.56
N ARG A 34 14.80 -17.19 -19.23
CA ARG A 34 13.65 -16.40 -18.79
C ARG A 34 12.39 -17.27 -18.73
N ARG A 35 11.47 -16.96 -17.81
CA ARG A 35 10.03 -16.99 -18.08
C ARG A 35 9.25 -16.05 -17.17
N ASP A 36 8.42 -15.24 -17.81
CA ASP A 36 7.44 -14.34 -17.23
C ASP A 36 6.39 -15.10 -16.39
N GLY A 37 5.95 -14.46 -15.31
CA GLY A 37 4.91 -14.98 -14.43
C GLY A 37 4.27 -13.84 -13.64
N ASP A 38 3.12 -13.39 -14.14
CA ASP A 38 2.17 -12.46 -13.52
C ASP A 38 1.65 -13.02 -12.20
N GLY A 39 1.55 -12.18 -11.16
CA GLY A 39 1.27 -12.62 -9.80
C GLY A 39 0.94 -11.44 -8.88
N ASN A 40 -0.35 -11.17 -8.80
CA ASN A 40 -0.99 -10.13 -8.02
C ASN A 40 -1.08 -10.53 -6.54
N GLU A 41 -0.31 -9.93 -5.63
CA GLU A 41 -0.53 -10.09 -4.19
C GLU A 41 -0.27 -8.81 -3.40
N ALA A 42 -1.19 -8.54 -2.49
CA ALA A 42 -1.20 -7.41 -1.57
C ALA A 42 -0.27 -7.71 -0.38
N PRO A 43 0.53 -6.76 0.14
CA PRO A 43 1.10 -6.96 1.47
C PRO A 43 -0.03 -6.75 2.48
N GLN A 44 -0.55 -7.86 2.99
CA GLN A 44 -1.04 -7.94 4.35
C GLN A 44 0.20 -8.05 5.26
N LEU A 45 0.21 -7.32 6.36
CA LEU A 45 1.09 -7.58 7.49
C LEU A 45 0.76 -9.00 7.97
N ALA A 46 1.60 -9.97 7.63
CA ALA A 46 1.49 -11.34 8.10
C ALA A 46 2.50 -11.56 9.23
N GLU A 47 1.99 -12.15 10.29
CA GLU A 47 2.68 -12.65 11.47
C GLU A 47 3.95 -13.43 11.11
N LEU A 48 4.98 -13.24 11.94
CA LEU A 48 6.22 -13.99 11.95
C LEU A 48 5.93 -15.48 12.16
N SER A 49 5.93 -16.24 11.07
CA SER A 49 5.91 -17.71 11.10
C SER A 49 7.35 -18.21 10.95
N LEU A 50 7.89 -18.78 12.03
CA LEU A 50 9.14 -19.56 12.01
C LEU A 50 8.88 -20.87 11.27
N THR A 51 9.53 -21.09 10.12
CA THR A 51 9.60 -22.41 9.50
C THR A 51 10.97 -23.02 9.74
N ASP A 52 10.89 -24.18 10.37
CA ASP A 52 11.90 -25.16 10.73
C ASP A 52 12.47 -25.86 9.48
N GLU A 53 13.80 -25.90 9.32
CA GLU A 53 14.48 -26.87 8.46
C GLU A 53 15.54 -27.61 9.28
N GLY A 54 15.52 -28.94 9.15
CA GLY A 54 16.02 -29.92 10.12
C GLY A 54 17.55 -30.17 10.16
N PRO A 55 17.97 -31.16 10.97
CA PRO A 55 19.33 -31.22 11.50
C PRO A 55 20.29 -32.03 10.60
N ALA A 56 21.51 -31.54 10.45
CA ALA A 56 22.67 -32.35 10.08
C ALA A 56 23.40 -32.80 11.36
N GLN A 57 23.65 -34.10 11.49
CA GLN A 57 24.27 -34.75 12.65
C GLN A 57 25.73 -34.31 12.84
N ALA A 58 26.07 -33.91 14.07
CA ALA A 58 27.44 -33.72 14.52
C ALA A 58 28.02 -35.03 15.09
N THR A 59 29.23 -35.38 14.67
CA THR A 59 30.10 -36.33 15.37
C THR A 59 30.88 -35.59 16.46
N ALA A 60 30.81 -36.12 17.68
CA ALA A 60 31.47 -35.57 18.86
C ALA A 60 33.00 -35.75 18.83
N GLY A 61 33.73 -34.65 19.09
CA GLY A 61 35.15 -34.65 19.41
C GLY A 61 35.38 -33.70 20.59
N ALA A 62 35.89 -34.23 21.70
CA ALA A 62 36.06 -33.52 22.95
C ALA A 62 37.42 -32.81 23.04
N GLY A 63 37.39 -31.57 23.55
CA GLY A 63 38.45 -31.00 24.39
C GLY A 63 39.55 -30.19 23.67
N GLY A 64 39.64 -28.91 24.00
CA GLY A 64 40.82 -28.09 23.74
C GLY A 64 40.58 -26.61 24.04
N SER A 65 41.23 -26.07 25.07
CA SER A 65 41.05 -24.68 25.50
C SER A 65 41.90 -23.71 24.68
N THR A 66 41.32 -22.65 24.13
CA THR A 66 42.08 -21.52 23.56
C THR A 66 41.27 -20.22 23.69
N GLY A 67 41.43 -19.54 24.83
CA GLY A 67 40.67 -18.34 25.21
C GLY A 67 41.48 -17.04 25.22
N ALA A 68 42.41 -16.82 24.28
CA ALA A 68 43.27 -15.63 24.31
C ALA A 68 42.63 -14.40 23.63
N ASP A 69 42.17 -14.52 22.38
CA ASP A 69 41.65 -13.36 21.62
C ASP A 69 40.19 -13.00 21.94
N GLY A 70 39.37 -14.01 22.28
CA GLY A 70 37.97 -13.78 22.70
C GLY A 70 37.85 -13.02 24.04
N ARG A 71 38.77 -13.26 24.99
CA ARG A 71 38.74 -12.60 26.32
C ARG A 71 39.11 -11.12 26.28
N GLY A 72 40.01 -10.72 25.36
CA GLY A 72 40.39 -9.31 25.18
C GLY A 72 39.21 -8.47 24.70
N ASN A 73 38.45 -9.00 23.74
CA ASN A 73 37.26 -8.34 23.21
C ASN A 73 36.13 -8.26 24.26
N ASP A 74 35.88 -9.33 25.03
CA ASP A 74 34.88 -9.33 26.11
C ASP A 74 35.15 -8.25 27.16
N ALA A 75 36.42 -8.07 27.55
CA ALA A 75 36.82 -7.02 28.48
C ALA A 75 36.56 -5.61 27.91
N LEU A 76 36.67 -5.45 26.59
CA LEU A 76 36.45 -4.18 25.89
C LEU A 76 34.95 -3.86 25.73
N TYR A 77 34.11 -4.85 25.40
CA TYR A 77 32.64 -4.69 25.44
C TYR A 77 32.15 -4.37 26.86
N GLY A 78 32.67 -5.07 27.87
CA GLY A 78 32.39 -4.77 29.27
C GLY A 78 32.81 -3.35 29.64
N ARG A 79 33.94 -2.86 29.11
CA ARG A 79 34.38 -1.47 29.31
C ARG A 79 33.44 -0.46 28.63
N LEU A 80 33.07 -0.68 27.37
CA LEU A 80 32.13 0.17 26.62
C LEU A 80 30.77 0.27 27.32
N LEU A 81 30.26 -0.86 27.83
CA LEU A 81 29.06 -0.88 28.67
C LEU A 81 29.28 -0.09 29.96
N ARG A 82 30.46 -0.23 30.58
CA ARG A 82 30.79 0.49 31.80
C ARG A 82 30.92 2.01 31.61
N GLU A 83 31.19 2.48 30.41
CA GLU A 83 31.39 3.90 30.15
C GLU A 83 30.13 4.55 29.56
N SER A 84 29.20 3.73 29.04
CA SER A 84 27.88 4.19 28.59
C SER A 84 26.84 4.20 29.71
N ASN A 85 26.63 5.37 30.34
CA ASN A 85 25.61 5.54 31.37
C ASN A 85 24.19 5.22 30.88
N ASP A 86 23.84 5.60 29.66
CA ASP A 86 22.48 5.39 29.10
C ASP A 86 22.21 3.91 28.83
N LEU A 87 23.18 3.17 28.29
CA LEU A 87 23.03 1.72 28.06
C LEU A 87 22.97 0.93 29.37
N ARG A 88 23.72 1.33 30.40
CA ARG A 88 23.59 0.75 31.74
C ARG A 88 22.22 0.99 32.34
N GLN A 89 21.71 2.23 32.26
CA GLN A 89 20.37 2.55 32.73
C GLN A 89 19.31 1.72 31.98
N LEU A 90 19.50 1.50 30.68
CA LEU A 90 18.66 0.61 29.89
C LEU A 90 18.72 -0.83 30.39
N ILE A 91 19.90 -1.40 30.61
CA ILE A 91 20.07 -2.77 31.15
C ILE A 91 19.36 -2.90 32.49
N VAL A 92 19.63 -2.00 33.44
CA VAL A 92 18.99 -2.02 34.77
C VAL A 92 17.47 -1.91 34.66
N ALA A 93 16.98 -1.06 33.74
CA ALA A 93 15.55 -0.93 33.48
C ALA A 93 14.94 -2.19 32.84
N LEU A 94 15.69 -2.92 32.01
CA LEU A 94 15.25 -4.17 31.40
C LEU A 94 15.24 -5.31 32.44
N GLU A 95 16.32 -5.47 33.20
CA GLU A 95 16.47 -6.46 34.27
C GLU A 95 15.41 -6.31 35.36
N SER A 96 15.06 -5.07 35.73
CA SER A 96 14.01 -4.80 36.72
C SER A 96 12.59 -5.11 36.21
N ARG A 97 12.38 -5.22 34.90
CA ARG A 97 11.06 -5.40 34.29
C ARG A 97 10.82 -6.79 33.72
N PHE A 98 11.89 -7.49 33.36
CA PHE A 98 11.81 -8.69 32.53
C PHE A 98 12.75 -9.78 33.05
N GLU A 99 12.23 -11.00 33.12
CA GLU A 99 13.01 -12.21 33.38
C GLU A 99 13.35 -12.87 32.05
N LEU A 100 14.65 -12.89 31.68
CA LEU A 100 15.11 -13.39 30.38
C LEU A 100 14.78 -14.88 30.16
N ASP A 101 14.76 -15.69 31.21
CA ASP A 101 14.41 -17.11 31.11
C ASP A 101 12.94 -17.35 30.71
N ALA A 102 12.07 -16.35 30.93
CA ALA A 102 10.68 -16.37 30.49
C ALA A 102 10.50 -15.83 29.06
N ILE A 103 11.57 -15.41 28.37
CA ILE A 103 11.53 -14.77 27.06
C ILE A 103 12.07 -15.72 25.99
N THR A 104 11.30 -15.91 24.92
CA THR A 104 11.74 -16.72 23.77
C THR A 104 12.79 -16.00 22.93
N ALA A 105 12.52 -14.74 22.57
CA ALA A 105 13.40 -13.95 21.74
C ALA A 105 13.29 -12.46 22.07
N VAL A 106 14.38 -11.74 21.85
CA VAL A 106 14.44 -10.29 21.94
C VAL A 106 14.76 -9.74 20.55
N THR A 107 13.93 -8.82 20.07
CA THR A 107 14.11 -8.17 18.77
C THR A 107 14.10 -6.65 18.94
N TYR A 108 15.05 -5.97 18.33
CA TYR A 108 15.14 -4.51 18.33
C TYR A 108 15.64 -3.98 16.99
N ALA A 109 15.29 -2.72 16.68
CA ALA A 109 15.70 -2.04 15.45
C ALA A 109 16.74 -0.97 15.79
N LEU A 110 17.96 -1.11 15.26
CA LEU A 110 19.00 -0.11 15.39
C LEU A 110 18.88 0.90 14.27
N ALA A 111 18.76 2.17 14.65
CA ALA A 111 18.59 3.28 13.72
C ALA A 111 19.81 4.19 13.73
N VAL A 112 20.34 4.47 12.54
CA VAL A 112 21.48 5.37 12.31
C VAL A 112 21.05 6.52 11.44
N CYS A 113 21.30 7.75 11.88
CA CYS A 113 21.08 8.96 11.09
C CYS A 113 22.39 9.38 10.42
N LEU A 114 22.40 9.38 9.10
CA LEU A 114 23.53 9.78 8.27
C LEU A 114 23.35 11.23 7.83
N HIS A 115 24.33 12.06 8.18
CA HIS A 115 24.40 13.47 7.79
C HIS A 115 25.44 13.63 6.66
N SER A 116 25.24 14.62 5.77
CA SER A 116 26.15 14.89 4.66
C SER A 116 26.39 16.39 4.56
N ASN A 117 27.65 16.81 4.72
CA ASN A 117 28.07 18.21 4.59
C ASN A 117 29.17 18.28 3.52
N ARG A 118 29.09 19.26 2.62
CA ARG A 118 30.17 19.54 1.66
C ARG A 118 31.16 20.50 2.33
N GLY A 119 32.40 20.07 2.53
CA GLY A 119 33.45 20.87 3.18
C GLY A 119 34.28 20.11 4.24
N ALA A 120 33.83 18.93 4.67
CA ALA A 120 34.54 18.13 5.68
C ALA A 120 35.77 17.35 5.14
N GLY A 121 36.15 17.57 3.89
CA GLY A 121 37.24 16.85 3.22
C GLY A 121 38.29 17.80 2.67
N GLY A 122 39.27 18.15 3.49
CA GLY A 122 40.57 18.70 3.06
C GLY A 122 40.90 20.10 3.56
N GLY A 123 41.76 20.17 4.58
CA GLY A 123 42.52 21.38 4.95
C GLY A 123 42.00 22.08 6.20
N GLU A 124 42.81 22.09 7.25
CA GLU A 124 42.70 23.05 8.36
C GLU A 124 42.82 24.47 7.75
N GLY A 125 41.71 25.17 7.55
CA GLY A 125 41.77 26.52 6.98
C GLY A 125 40.44 27.24 6.71
N GLU A 126 39.38 26.56 6.27
CA GLU A 126 38.12 27.23 5.91
C GLU A 126 36.91 26.45 6.44
N ALA A 127 36.58 26.67 7.71
CA ALA A 127 35.40 26.09 8.37
C ALA A 127 34.08 26.83 8.04
N ASP A 128 34.10 27.81 7.14
CA ASP A 128 33.03 28.81 7.01
C ASP A 128 31.96 28.51 5.94
N ASP A 129 32.04 27.38 5.21
CA ASP A 129 31.08 27.09 4.14
C ASP A 129 30.70 25.61 4.03
N ALA A 130 30.49 24.94 5.18
CA ALA A 130 29.98 23.58 5.23
C ALA A 130 28.50 23.54 4.78
N GLU A 131 28.25 23.35 3.48
CA GLU A 131 26.89 23.27 2.94
C GLU A 131 26.24 21.94 3.34
N THR A 132 25.18 21.99 4.17
CA THR A 132 24.36 20.83 4.52
C THR A 132 23.65 20.26 3.28
N ARG A 133 23.65 18.94 3.14
CA ARG A 133 23.10 18.21 1.98
C ARG A 133 22.17 17.10 2.44
N CYS A 134 21.21 16.76 1.59
CA CYS A 134 20.30 15.65 1.84
C CYS A 134 20.74 14.42 1.03
N LEU A 135 20.70 13.25 1.67
CA LEU A 135 20.97 11.97 1.03
C LEU A 135 19.65 11.33 0.57
N LEU A 136 19.69 10.66 -0.58
CA LEU A 136 18.68 9.70 -1.02
C LEU A 136 19.38 8.41 -1.45
N ALA A 137 18.73 7.26 -1.31
CA ALA A 137 19.29 6.02 -1.80
C ALA A 137 19.21 5.96 -3.33
N ASP A 138 20.30 5.51 -3.97
CA ASP A 138 20.40 5.29 -5.40
C ASP A 138 19.98 3.86 -5.73
N ARG A 139 18.89 3.73 -6.49
CA ARG A 139 18.30 2.45 -6.89
C ARG A 139 19.27 1.54 -7.64
N ASN A 140 20.13 2.10 -8.49
CA ASN A 140 21.05 1.33 -9.32
C ASN A 140 22.21 0.79 -8.48
N MET A 141 22.64 1.56 -7.48
CA MET A 141 23.66 1.12 -6.53
C MET A 141 23.08 0.09 -5.55
N LEU A 142 21.88 0.32 -5.03
CA LEU A 142 21.15 -0.65 -4.21
C LEU A 142 20.95 -1.99 -4.92
N ALA A 143 20.69 -1.99 -6.23
CA ALA A 143 20.52 -3.24 -6.98
C ALA A 143 21.75 -4.16 -6.95
N ARG A 144 22.94 -3.63 -6.61
CA ARG A 144 24.17 -4.41 -6.44
C ARG A 144 24.27 -5.04 -5.04
N GLU A 145 23.59 -4.43 -4.07
CA GLU A 145 23.55 -4.86 -2.66
C GLU A 145 22.54 -5.96 -2.38
N PHE A 146 21.70 -6.30 -3.35
CA PHE A 146 20.70 -7.36 -3.22
C PHE A 146 20.85 -8.38 -4.35
N PRO A 147 20.70 -9.69 -4.09
CA PRO A 147 20.77 -10.73 -5.12
C PRO A 147 19.72 -10.54 -6.22
N SER A 148 18.51 -10.11 -5.85
CA SER A 148 17.39 -9.91 -6.77
C SER A 148 16.69 -8.58 -6.52
N ALA A 149 16.15 -7.99 -7.59
CA ALA A 149 15.27 -6.83 -7.51
C ALA A 149 13.94 -7.10 -6.77
N ARG A 150 13.65 -8.37 -6.43
CA ARG A 150 12.51 -8.77 -5.59
C ARG A 150 12.84 -8.75 -4.09
N ASP A 151 14.13 -8.72 -3.74
CA ASP A 151 14.57 -8.81 -2.35
C ASP A 151 14.45 -7.47 -1.61
N TYR A 152 14.14 -6.38 -2.32
CA TYR A 152 13.89 -5.08 -1.73
C TYR A 152 12.74 -4.36 -2.46
N THR A 153 12.04 -3.51 -1.73
CA THR A 153 11.07 -2.57 -2.28
C THR A 153 11.69 -1.17 -2.29
N PHE A 154 11.72 -0.57 -3.48
CA PHE A 154 12.17 0.80 -3.67
C PHE A 154 10.98 1.76 -3.72
N TYR A 155 11.10 2.89 -3.02
CA TYR A 155 10.08 3.94 -2.95
C TYR A 155 10.67 5.25 -3.53
N PRO A 156 10.42 5.54 -4.82
CA PRO A 156 10.78 6.80 -5.45
C PRO A 156 10.35 8.01 -4.60
N GLN A 157 11.20 9.03 -4.53
CA GLN A 157 10.87 10.30 -3.90
C GLN A 157 10.81 11.40 -4.97
N ALA A 158 9.86 12.32 -4.82
CA ALA A 158 9.69 13.44 -5.75
C ALA A 158 9.60 13.01 -7.23
N PHE A 159 8.93 11.88 -7.49
CA PHE A 159 8.79 11.28 -8.83
C PHE A 159 10.08 10.73 -9.47
N HIS A 160 11.23 10.81 -8.81
CA HIS A 160 12.50 10.38 -9.40
C HIS A 160 12.65 8.85 -9.40
N PRO A 161 12.79 8.18 -10.57
CA PRO A 161 12.78 6.71 -10.64
C PRO A 161 14.02 6.03 -10.05
N VAL A 162 15.09 6.80 -9.83
CA VAL A 162 16.40 6.30 -9.35
C VAL A 162 16.68 6.70 -7.90
N TYR A 163 16.07 7.75 -7.36
CA TYR A 163 16.43 8.27 -6.03
C TYR A 163 15.23 8.20 -5.07
N GLY A 164 15.45 7.63 -3.88
CA GLY A 164 14.34 7.43 -2.96
C GLY A 164 14.70 6.72 -1.67
N ASN A 165 13.68 6.05 -1.12
CA ASN A 165 13.76 5.26 0.10
C ASN A 165 13.71 3.77 -0.25
N LEU A 166 14.04 2.90 0.70
CA LEU A 166 13.96 1.45 0.53
C LEU A 166 13.44 0.73 1.77
N SER A 167 12.94 -0.48 1.56
CA SER A 167 12.75 -1.50 2.60
C SER A 167 13.12 -2.87 2.04
N SER A 168 13.59 -3.77 2.88
CA SER A 168 13.89 -5.15 2.54
C SER A 168 13.64 -6.03 3.77
N ASP A 169 13.23 -7.28 3.54
CA ASP A 169 13.10 -8.26 4.62
C ASP A 169 14.45 -8.87 5.03
N ARG A 170 15.53 -8.47 4.34
CA ARG A 170 16.90 -8.91 4.62
C ARG A 170 17.89 -7.73 4.60
N PRO A 171 19.08 -7.90 5.21
CA PRO A 171 20.14 -6.92 5.12
C PRO A 171 20.72 -6.76 3.70
N PRO A 172 21.30 -5.58 3.37
CA PRO A 172 22.13 -5.39 2.19
C PRO A 172 23.51 -6.05 2.33
N ARG A 173 24.11 -6.44 1.19
CA ARG A 173 25.40 -7.16 1.12
C ARG A 173 26.56 -6.48 1.81
N PHE A 174 26.62 -5.15 1.84
CA PHE A 174 27.69 -4.45 2.57
C PHE A 174 27.74 -4.78 4.07
N LEU A 175 26.68 -5.37 4.66
CA LEU A 175 26.66 -5.86 6.04
C LEU A 175 27.02 -7.34 6.17
N ASP A 176 27.06 -8.11 5.07
CA ASP A 176 27.17 -9.58 5.11
C ASP A 176 28.41 -10.05 5.88
N SER A 177 29.57 -9.47 5.59
CA SER A 177 30.84 -9.86 6.25
C SER A 177 30.81 -9.60 7.75
N LEU A 178 30.22 -8.48 8.20
CA LEU A 178 30.05 -8.18 9.61
C LEU A 178 29.04 -9.14 10.24
N PHE A 179 27.91 -9.36 9.58
CA PHE A 179 26.83 -10.18 10.12
C PHE A 179 27.17 -11.66 10.19
N ALA A 180 27.94 -12.17 9.24
CA ALA A 180 28.49 -13.51 9.30
C ALA A 180 29.39 -13.67 10.54
N ALA A 181 30.35 -12.76 10.75
CA ALA A 181 31.24 -12.81 11.91
C ALA A 181 30.48 -12.66 13.24
N MET A 182 29.51 -11.76 13.32
CA MET A 182 28.67 -11.60 14.52
C MET A 182 27.85 -12.85 14.82
N LYS A 183 27.29 -13.51 13.80
CA LYS A 183 26.50 -14.74 13.96
C LYS A 183 27.35 -15.89 14.45
N GLU A 184 28.47 -16.14 13.79
CA GLU A 184 29.41 -17.20 14.13
C GLU A 184 29.94 -17.01 15.55
N ASN A 185 30.48 -15.83 15.88
CA ASN A 185 31.00 -15.57 17.21
C ASN A 185 29.91 -15.64 18.30
N MET A 186 28.65 -15.34 17.98
CA MET A 186 27.55 -15.52 18.93
C MET A 186 27.15 -17.00 19.04
N SER A 187 27.22 -17.76 17.96
CA SER A 187 27.01 -19.20 17.93
C SER A 187 28.06 -19.92 18.78
N ASP A 188 29.34 -19.60 18.60
CA ASP A 188 30.45 -20.20 19.36
C ASP A 188 30.32 -19.97 20.87
N ARG A 189 29.94 -18.74 21.26
CA ARG A 189 29.67 -18.39 22.67
C ARG A 189 28.48 -19.17 23.26
N ASN A 190 27.62 -19.72 22.42
CA ASN A 190 26.42 -20.48 22.80
C ASN A 190 26.49 -21.93 22.31
N GLU A 191 27.68 -22.55 22.34
CA GLU A 191 27.88 -23.98 22.07
C GLU A 191 27.40 -24.41 20.67
N GLY A 192 27.56 -23.52 19.68
CA GLY A 192 27.17 -23.77 18.29
C GLY A 192 25.68 -23.52 18.00
N ALA A 193 24.93 -22.95 18.95
CA ALA A 193 23.51 -22.66 18.76
C ALA A 193 23.29 -21.42 17.86
N ASP A 194 22.40 -21.56 16.88
CA ASP A 194 21.92 -20.41 16.08
C ASP A 194 21.01 -19.51 16.93
N VAL A 195 21.62 -18.45 17.48
CA VAL A 195 21.01 -17.52 18.42
C VAL A 195 20.81 -16.12 17.87
N LEU A 196 21.53 -15.70 16.82
CA LEU A 196 21.51 -14.32 16.31
C LEU A 196 21.03 -14.28 14.86
N SER A 197 20.02 -13.48 14.58
CA SER A 197 19.55 -13.23 13.22
C SER A 197 19.35 -11.76 12.92
N PHE A 198 19.50 -11.42 11.64
CA PHE A 198 19.28 -10.07 11.11
C PHE A 198 18.14 -10.15 10.10
N GLY A 199 17.12 -9.35 10.33
CA GLY A 199 15.92 -9.35 9.51
C GLY A 199 15.77 -8.04 8.72
N TYR A 200 14.56 -7.50 8.80
CA TYR A 200 14.12 -6.31 8.09
C TYR A 200 15.12 -5.15 8.15
N PHE A 201 15.38 -4.56 6.99
CA PHE A 201 16.20 -3.39 6.77
C PHE A 201 15.38 -2.29 6.11
N GLN A 202 15.52 -1.04 6.53
CA GLN A 202 14.93 0.09 5.83
C GLN A 202 15.83 1.31 5.81
N GLY A 203 15.73 2.07 4.73
CA GLY A 203 16.44 3.33 4.56
C GLY A 203 15.48 4.42 4.11
N TYR A 204 15.42 5.55 4.81
CA TYR A 204 14.60 6.67 4.40
C TYR A 204 15.13 8.04 4.83
N SER A 205 14.86 9.06 4.02
CA SER A 205 15.12 10.46 4.39
C SER A 205 14.26 10.87 5.59
N ASN A 206 14.85 11.54 6.59
CA ASN A 206 14.13 12.04 7.78
C ASN A 206 13.09 13.10 7.45
N ILE A 207 13.10 13.68 6.24
CA ILE A 207 11.99 14.47 5.72
C ILE A 207 10.66 13.70 5.82
N LYS A 208 10.70 12.37 5.65
CA LYS A 208 9.57 11.48 5.89
C LYS A 208 9.00 11.61 7.31
N ARG A 209 9.84 11.75 8.34
CA ARG A 209 9.39 11.93 9.74
C ARG A 209 8.80 13.31 9.98
N SER A 210 9.37 14.34 9.36
CA SER A 210 8.90 15.72 9.47
C SER A 210 7.49 15.90 8.92
N VAL A 211 7.19 15.26 7.78
CA VAL A 211 5.84 15.28 7.17
C VAL A 211 4.88 14.27 7.81
N ARG A 212 5.40 13.21 8.47
CA ARG A 212 4.57 12.20 9.12
C ARG A 212 5.27 11.46 10.26
N HIS A 213 4.70 11.55 11.47
CA HIS A 213 5.09 10.67 12.57
C HIS A 213 4.59 9.23 12.36
N SER A 214 3.43 9.05 11.73
CA SER A 214 2.91 7.75 11.29
C SER A 214 2.35 7.79 9.87
N PRO A 215 2.20 6.66 9.16
CA PRO A 215 1.53 6.62 7.85
C PRO A 215 0.11 7.22 7.86
N ARG A 216 -0.54 7.28 9.03
CA ARG A 216 -1.88 7.86 9.17
C ARG A 216 -1.87 9.39 9.19
N ASP A 217 -0.72 10.03 9.35
CA ASP A 217 -0.63 11.48 9.56
C ASP A 217 -0.27 12.27 8.30
N LEU A 218 0.07 11.57 7.21
CA LEU A 218 0.35 12.18 5.91
C LEU A 218 -0.94 12.55 5.20
N LEU A 219 -1.26 13.84 5.17
CA LEU A 219 -2.56 14.33 4.69
C LEU A 219 -2.72 14.15 3.18
N THR A 220 -1.63 14.27 2.42
CA THR A 220 -1.63 14.14 0.95
C THR A 220 -2.02 12.75 0.47
N THR A 221 -2.07 11.77 1.37
CA THR A 221 -2.51 10.39 1.06
C THR A 221 -3.98 10.12 1.37
N LYS A 222 -4.71 11.13 1.87
CA LYS A 222 -6.07 10.98 2.39
C LYS A 222 -7.17 11.27 1.38
N GLY A 223 -6.85 11.67 0.15
CA GLY A 223 -7.86 11.89 -0.89
C GLY A 223 -8.91 12.96 -0.54
N TYR A 224 -8.58 13.89 0.37
CA TYR A 224 -9.56 14.84 0.91
C TYR A 224 -10.14 15.75 -0.16
N ALA A 225 -9.34 16.21 -1.12
CA ALA A 225 -9.84 17.07 -2.19
C ALA A 225 -10.79 16.31 -3.12
N THR A 226 -10.42 15.10 -3.51
CA THR A 226 -11.28 14.21 -4.30
C THR A 226 -12.60 13.96 -3.59
N ALA A 227 -12.56 13.56 -2.32
CA ALA A 227 -13.75 13.25 -1.56
C ALA A 227 -14.62 14.50 -1.24
N ALA A 228 -14.02 15.68 -1.16
CA ALA A 228 -14.75 16.93 -0.93
C ALA A 228 -15.43 17.47 -2.20
N LEU A 229 -14.67 17.53 -3.30
CA LEU A 229 -15.06 18.24 -4.53
C LEU A 229 -15.85 17.38 -5.52
N THR A 230 -15.72 16.05 -5.45
CA THR A 230 -16.36 15.13 -6.41
C THR A 230 -17.58 14.40 -5.81
N ALA A 231 -17.82 14.59 -4.52
CA ALA A 231 -19.01 14.06 -3.87
C ALA A 231 -20.27 14.80 -4.38
N PRO A 232 -21.30 14.08 -4.82
CA PRO A 232 -22.55 14.68 -5.30
C PRO A 232 -23.18 15.62 -4.26
N THR A 233 -23.53 16.81 -4.71
CA THR A 233 -24.30 17.85 -3.99
C THR A 233 -25.78 17.45 -3.82
N SER A 234 -26.36 16.85 -4.86
CA SER A 234 -27.82 16.67 -5.03
C SER A 234 -28.30 15.22 -4.87
N ASP A 235 -27.45 14.27 -4.49
CA ASP A 235 -27.83 12.85 -4.46
C ASP A 235 -28.97 12.56 -3.47
N ALA A 236 -30.06 11.99 -3.98
CA ALA A 236 -31.18 11.41 -3.20
C ALA A 236 -30.73 10.27 -2.26
N GLY A 237 -29.48 9.81 -2.37
CA GLY A 237 -28.85 8.81 -1.51
C GLY A 237 -27.91 9.37 -0.43
N ALA A 238 -27.61 10.67 -0.43
CA ALA A 238 -26.72 11.28 0.55
C ALA A 238 -27.45 11.46 1.89
N SER A 239 -27.07 10.64 2.89
CA SER A 239 -27.51 10.85 4.27
C SER A 239 -27.03 12.20 4.81
N SER A 240 -27.66 12.70 5.87
CA SER A 240 -27.14 13.86 6.63
C SER A 240 -25.67 13.70 6.98
N ALA A 241 -25.29 12.49 7.43
CA ALA A 241 -23.90 12.14 7.73
C ALA A 241 -22.94 12.29 6.53
N ALA A 242 -23.39 12.00 5.29
CA ALA A 242 -22.56 12.18 4.10
C ALA A 242 -22.36 13.67 3.79
N ARG A 243 -23.42 14.48 3.95
CA ARG A 243 -23.34 15.95 3.79
C ARG A 243 -22.40 16.58 4.83
N GLU A 244 -22.59 16.25 6.12
CA GLU A 244 -21.73 16.72 7.20
C GLU A 244 -20.26 16.33 6.99
N LYS A 245 -20.02 15.08 6.56
CA LYS A 245 -18.67 14.61 6.23
C LYS A 245 -18.07 15.41 5.09
N ARG A 246 -18.82 15.67 4.02
CA ARG A 246 -18.35 16.49 2.89
C ARG A 246 -18.02 17.92 3.33
N GLU A 247 -18.89 18.56 4.11
CA GLU A 247 -18.62 19.92 4.64
C GLU A 247 -17.40 19.95 5.56
N ARG A 248 -17.16 18.87 6.33
CA ARG A 248 -15.91 18.73 7.09
C ARG A 248 -14.69 18.64 6.17
N LEU A 249 -14.75 17.88 5.08
CA LEU A 249 -13.64 17.76 4.13
C LEU A 249 -13.41 19.06 3.35
N LEU A 250 -14.48 19.78 2.97
CA LEU A 250 -14.39 21.11 2.36
C LEU A 250 -13.68 22.10 3.30
N ARG A 251 -13.99 22.08 4.60
CA ARG A 251 -13.29 22.90 5.60
C ARG A 251 -11.81 22.57 5.69
N ILE A 252 -11.40 21.32 5.49
CA ILE A 252 -9.98 20.93 5.50
C ILE A 252 -9.24 21.53 4.30
N ILE A 253 -9.82 21.46 3.09
CA ILE A 253 -9.14 21.97 1.89
C ILE A 253 -9.22 23.51 1.73
N ARG A 254 -10.21 24.15 2.38
CA ARG A 254 -10.38 25.61 2.42
C ARG A 254 -9.74 26.29 3.64
N GLY A 255 -9.40 25.50 4.66
CA GLY A 255 -8.90 25.98 5.94
C GLY A 255 -7.50 26.60 5.84
N PRO A 256 -6.85 26.92 6.98
CA PRO A 256 -5.49 27.44 6.97
C PRO A 256 -4.48 26.37 6.49
N ASP A 257 -3.25 26.79 6.21
CA ASP A 257 -2.22 25.94 5.61
C ASP A 257 -1.96 24.67 6.43
N GLU A 258 -2.08 24.71 7.75
CA GLU A 258 -1.89 23.56 8.66
C GLU A 258 -2.93 22.46 8.44
N SER A 259 -4.09 22.80 7.87
CA SER A 259 -5.17 21.86 7.55
C SER A 259 -5.12 21.38 6.10
N LYS A 260 -4.62 22.21 5.18
CA LYS A 260 -4.55 21.86 3.76
C LYS A 260 -3.46 20.83 3.51
N PRO A 261 -3.77 19.70 2.84
CA PRO A 261 -2.81 18.61 2.69
C PRO A 261 -1.44 19.04 2.18
N PHE A 262 -1.37 19.67 1.01
CA PHE A 262 -0.08 20.03 0.40
C PHE A 262 0.62 21.21 1.08
N ALA A 263 -0.14 22.19 1.59
CA ALA A 263 0.45 23.35 2.26
C ALA A 263 1.09 22.95 3.60
N ARG A 264 0.42 22.09 4.38
CA ARG A 264 0.96 21.56 5.64
C ARG A 264 2.25 20.79 5.42
N GLU A 265 2.27 19.83 4.49
CA GLU A 265 3.49 19.02 4.27
C GLU A 265 4.65 19.91 3.78
N ARG A 266 4.36 20.91 2.94
CA ARG A 266 5.36 21.91 2.51
C ARG A 266 5.93 22.70 3.68
N GLN A 267 5.08 23.18 4.59
CA GLN A 267 5.51 23.91 5.78
C GLN A 267 6.37 23.03 6.69
N GLN A 268 5.99 21.76 6.89
CA GLN A 268 6.76 20.80 7.68
C GLN A 268 8.14 20.51 7.07
N ILE A 269 8.23 20.43 5.73
CA ILE A 269 9.52 20.31 5.04
C ILE A 269 10.38 21.55 5.26
N ASN A 270 9.81 22.75 5.12
CA ASN A 270 10.56 23.99 5.29
C ASN A 270 11.12 24.10 6.72
N VAL A 271 10.31 23.79 7.75
CA VAL A 271 10.77 23.75 9.14
C VAL A 271 11.91 22.76 9.33
N ALA A 272 11.81 21.56 8.74
CA ALA A 272 12.89 20.56 8.83
C ALA A 272 14.17 21.00 8.11
N VAL A 273 14.05 21.70 6.99
CA VAL A 273 15.19 22.28 6.27
C VAL A 273 15.85 23.39 7.09
N GLU A 274 15.05 24.27 7.70
CA GLU A 274 15.54 25.37 8.55
C GLU A 274 16.21 24.85 9.83
N ALA A 275 15.73 23.73 10.38
CA ALA A 275 16.31 23.05 11.54
C ALA A 275 17.44 22.05 11.17
N GLU A 276 17.83 21.96 9.89
CA GLU A 276 18.82 21.01 9.37
C GLU A 276 18.53 19.52 9.68
N GLU A 277 17.25 19.16 9.90
CA GLU A 277 16.79 17.80 10.19
C GLU A 277 16.62 16.94 8.91
N VAL A 278 17.67 16.92 8.07
CA VAL A 278 17.62 16.39 6.70
C VAL A 278 18.40 15.08 6.51
N ALA A 279 18.82 14.45 7.61
CA ALA A 279 19.57 13.20 7.62
C ALA A 279 18.84 12.04 6.93
N PHE A 280 19.59 11.06 6.45
CA PHE A 280 19.03 9.80 5.97
C PHE A 280 19.18 8.73 7.04
N ARG A 281 18.06 8.09 7.39
CA ARG A 281 18.00 7.12 8.46
C ARG A 281 18.03 5.71 7.89
N LEU A 282 19.02 4.92 8.31
CA LEU A 282 19.08 3.48 8.11
C LEU A 282 18.58 2.78 9.37
N GLU A 283 17.79 1.74 9.22
CA GLU A 283 17.34 0.90 10.31
C GLU A 283 17.55 -0.58 9.98
N GLN A 284 18.13 -1.31 10.92
CA GLN A 284 18.35 -2.75 10.82
C GLN A 284 17.76 -3.44 12.04
N VAL A 285 16.93 -4.45 11.81
CA VAL A 285 16.38 -5.32 12.85
C VAL A 285 17.38 -6.39 13.23
N VAL A 286 17.67 -6.50 14.52
CA VAL A 286 18.50 -7.53 15.15
C VAL A 286 17.59 -8.36 16.06
N SER A 287 17.70 -9.69 15.98
CA SER A 287 16.92 -10.61 16.80
C SER A 287 17.83 -11.64 17.46
N LEU A 288 17.64 -11.85 18.76
CA LEU A 288 18.32 -12.88 19.54
C LEU A 288 17.30 -13.90 20.05
N ASN A 289 17.55 -15.19 19.81
CA ASN A 289 16.79 -16.30 20.38
C ASN A 289 17.35 -16.65 21.77
N VAL A 290 16.78 -16.03 22.80
CA VAL A 290 17.23 -16.16 24.20
C VAL A 290 17.05 -17.59 24.71
N GLN A 291 16.03 -18.31 24.26
CA GLN A 291 15.81 -19.71 24.63
C GLN A 291 16.94 -20.64 24.18
N ARG A 292 17.59 -20.32 23.05
CA ARG A 292 18.73 -21.09 22.54
C ARG A 292 20.07 -20.69 23.16
N MET A 293 20.12 -19.58 23.89
CA MET A 293 21.34 -19.15 24.56
C MET A 293 21.64 -20.06 25.76
N VAL A 294 22.91 -20.27 26.06
CA VAL A 294 23.34 -21.00 27.26
C VAL A 294 23.15 -20.13 28.50
N GLY A 295 22.91 -20.75 29.66
CA GLY A 295 22.53 -20.03 30.89
C GLY A 295 23.50 -18.91 31.28
N GLY A 296 24.81 -19.11 31.12
CA GLY A 296 25.83 -18.08 31.40
C GLY A 296 25.86 -16.90 30.42
N GLN A 297 25.25 -17.04 29.24
CA GLN A 297 25.17 -16.00 28.21
C GLN A 297 23.82 -15.28 28.20
N ARG A 298 22.79 -15.79 28.90
CA ARG A 298 21.44 -15.20 28.98
C ARG A 298 21.40 -13.95 29.87
N THR A 299 22.04 -12.88 29.41
CA THR A 299 22.07 -11.59 30.08
C THR A 299 21.66 -10.48 29.13
N PHE A 300 21.11 -9.39 29.67
CA PHE A 300 20.80 -8.23 28.84
C PHE A 300 22.06 -7.57 28.26
N GLU A 301 23.21 -7.72 28.92
CA GLU A 301 24.52 -7.32 28.38
C GLU A 301 24.84 -8.05 27.07
N THR A 302 24.66 -9.38 27.03
CA THR A 302 24.86 -10.16 25.80
C THR A 302 23.82 -9.80 24.73
N VAL A 303 22.57 -9.55 25.13
CA VAL A 303 21.49 -9.14 24.22
C VAL A 303 21.82 -7.84 23.49
N ILE A 304 22.41 -6.85 24.19
CA ILE A 304 22.75 -5.56 23.55
C ILE A 304 24.13 -5.54 22.92
N ARG A 305 24.97 -6.55 23.13
CA ARG A 305 26.33 -6.62 22.56
C ARG A 305 26.38 -6.38 21.05
N PRO A 306 25.46 -6.91 20.20
CA PRO A 306 25.47 -6.65 18.76
C PRO A 306 25.39 -5.16 18.39
N VAL A 307 24.83 -4.32 19.27
CA VAL A 307 24.71 -2.87 19.06
C VAL A 307 26.06 -2.21 18.84
N PHE A 308 27.09 -2.59 19.59
CA PHE A 308 28.40 -1.95 19.53
C PHE A 308 29.10 -2.15 18.19
N GLN A 309 29.05 -3.37 17.64
CA GLN A 309 29.66 -3.65 16.33
C GLN A 309 28.95 -2.95 15.20
N MET A 310 27.62 -2.83 15.27
CA MET A 310 26.87 -2.04 14.31
C MET A 310 27.17 -0.55 14.43
N MET A 311 27.23 0.00 15.64
CA MET A 311 27.64 1.40 15.86
C MET A 311 29.03 1.65 15.29
N ARG A 312 29.99 0.78 15.60
CA ARG A 312 31.36 0.84 15.08
C ARG A 312 31.37 0.81 13.56
N PHE A 313 30.65 -0.12 12.93
CA PHE A 313 30.56 -0.23 11.46
C PHE A 313 30.13 1.10 10.83
N PHE A 314 29.02 1.69 11.29
CA PHE A 314 28.53 2.95 10.72
C PHE A 314 29.37 4.18 11.09
N LEU A 315 30.22 4.10 12.12
CA LEU A 315 31.14 5.18 12.49
C LEU A 315 32.47 5.12 11.72
N LEU A 316 33.00 3.92 11.48
CA LEU A 316 34.37 3.73 10.99
C LEU A 316 34.44 3.27 9.53
N GLU A 317 33.40 2.61 9.03
CA GLU A 317 33.42 1.92 7.72
C GLU A 317 32.49 2.59 6.71
N HIS A 318 32.51 3.92 6.69
CA HIS A 318 31.66 4.72 5.80
C HIS A 318 31.78 4.33 4.32
N GLU A 319 32.99 4.00 3.86
CA GLU A 319 33.25 3.56 2.48
C GLU A 319 32.50 2.27 2.11
N SER A 320 32.12 1.44 3.08
CA SER A 320 31.38 0.20 2.82
C SER A 320 29.93 0.44 2.40
N TYR A 321 29.35 1.61 2.68
CA TYR A 321 27.93 1.87 2.39
C TYR A 321 27.68 3.23 1.72
N VAL A 322 28.63 4.15 1.67
CA VAL A 322 28.40 5.49 1.10
C VAL A 322 27.99 5.44 -0.38
N HIS A 323 28.42 4.42 -1.11
CA HIS A 323 28.13 4.21 -2.53
C HIS A 323 26.65 4.01 -2.84
N ILE A 324 25.83 3.60 -1.86
CA ILE A 324 24.37 3.46 -2.06
C ILE A 324 23.64 4.80 -2.03
N PHE A 325 24.32 5.90 -1.76
CA PHE A 325 23.70 7.22 -1.61
C PHE A 325 24.02 8.18 -2.74
N ARG A 326 23.03 9.03 -3.02
CA ARG A 326 23.18 10.27 -3.77
C ARG A 326 23.07 11.46 -2.83
N SER A 327 24.11 12.30 -2.79
CA SER A 327 24.11 13.57 -2.04
C SER A 327 23.58 14.72 -2.90
N LEU A 328 22.50 15.35 -2.45
CA LEU A 328 21.77 16.40 -3.16
C LEU A 328 21.78 17.71 -2.36
N PRO A 329 21.92 18.87 -3.03
CA PRO A 329 21.77 20.16 -2.36
C PRO A 329 20.34 20.33 -1.85
N LEU A 330 20.16 21.06 -0.73
CA LEU A 330 18.83 21.37 -0.19
C LEU A 330 17.97 22.19 -1.16
N GLY A 331 18.63 22.99 -2.02
CA GLY A 331 18.03 23.67 -3.17
C GLY A 331 17.27 22.74 -4.12
N MET A 332 17.70 21.48 -4.23
CA MET A 332 17.12 20.45 -5.09
C MET A 332 16.20 19.53 -4.30
N PHE A 333 16.73 18.78 -3.33
CA PHE A 333 15.96 17.92 -2.45
C PHE A 333 16.22 18.30 -0.99
N PRO A 334 15.19 18.57 -0.18
CA PRO A 334 13.77 18.27 -0.41
C PRO A 334 12.94 19.38 -1.09
N ARG A 335 13.52 20.54 -1.46
CA ARG A 335 12.74 21.68 -1.98
C ARG A 335 11.92 21.40 -3.24
N ILE A 336 12.29 20.41 -4.05
CA ILE A 336 11.45 19.93 -5.17
C ILE A 336 10.08 19.42 -4.68
N LEU A 337 10.00 18.79 -3.50
CA LEU A 337 8.73 18.37 -2.89
C LEU A 337 7.87 19.59 -2.55
N CYS A 338 8.48 20.68 -2.08
CA CYS A 338 7.79 21.94 -1.80
C CYS A 338 7.23 22.57 -3.08
N ALA A 339 8.01 22.56 -4.17
CA ALA A 339 7.60 23.10 -5.46
C ALA A 339 6.38 22.35 -6.03
N TYR A 340 6.43 21.02 -6.06
CA TYR A 340 5.30 20.20 -6.48
C TYR A 340 4.10 20.33 -5.53
N SER A 341 4.32 20.40 -4.22
CA SER A 341 3.23 20.62 -3.26
C SER A 341 2.49 21.93 -3.55
N ARG A 342 3.23 23.00 -3.87
CA ARG A 342 2.63 24.27 -4.28
C ARG A 342 1.88 24.14 -5.61
N LEU A 343 2.44 23.42 -6.59
CA LEU A 343 1.75 23.17 -7.86
C LEU A 343 0.40 22.47 -7.64
N PHE A 344 0.37 21.40 -6.84
CA PHE A 344 -0.86 20.66 -6.55
C PHE A 344 -1.84 21.47 -5.72
N GLU A 345 -1.36 22.26 -4.76
CA GLU A 345 -2.19 23.20 -4.00
C GLU A 345 -2.91 24.20 -4.93
N LEU A 346 -2.18 24.80 -5.87
CA LEU A 346 -2.74 25.75 -6.84
C LEU A 346 -3.74 25.08 -7.78
N ALA A 347 -3.41 23.89 -8.29
CA ALA A 347 -4.30 23.13 -9.16
C ALA A 347 -5.61 22.74 -8.46
N LEU A 348 -5.53 22.31 -7.19
CA LEU A 348 -6.71 22.01 -6.39
C LEU A 348 -7.50 23.26 -6.00
N GLY A 349 -6.83 24.39 -5.77
CA GLY A 349 -7.48 25.68 -5.57
C GLY A 349 -8.31 26.12 -6.78
N GLU A 350 -7.78 25.89 -7.99
CA GLU A 350 -8.54 26.14 -9.23
C GLU A 350 -9.75 25.18 -9.35
N MET A 351 -9.59 23.90 -9.02
CA MET A 351 -10.71 22.95 -9.03
C MET A 351 -11.78 23.32 -7.99
N GLU A 352 -11.38 23.84 -6.83
CA GLU A 352 -12.31 24.35 -5.82
C GLU A 352 -13.07 25.57 -6.33
N ARG A 353 -12.39 26.51 -7.01
CA ARG A 353 -13.03 27.66 -7.64
C ARG A 353 -14.07 27.23 -8.68
N GLN A 354 -13.73 26.27 -9.53
CA GLN A 354 -14.66 25.72 -10.53
C GLN A 354 -15.85 25.01 -9.87
N PHE A 355 -15.62 24.28 -8.79
CA PHE A 355 -16.67 23.65 -8.00
C PHE A 355 -17.66 24.69 -7.43
N VAL A 356 -17.15 25.81 -6.91
CA VAL A 356 -17.98 26.90 -6.39
C VAL A 356 -18.76 27.58 -7.52
N LEU A 357 -18.12 27.86 -8.66
CA LEU A 357 -18.78 28.49 -9.81
C LEU A 357 -19.93 27.65 -10.39
N ALA A 358 -19.78 26.33 -10.38
CA ALA A 358 -20.82 25.41 -10.85
C ALA A 358 -21.97 25.21 -9.84
N GLY A 359 -21.82 25.68 -8.60
CA GLY A 359 -22.85 25.64 -7.57
C GLY A 359 -23.35 24.21 -7.30
N GLU A 360 -24.66 24.01 -7.42
CA GLU A 360 -25.29 22.70 -7.19
C GLU A 360 -24.86 21.62 -8.18
N GLN A 361 -24.29 21.96 -9.34
CA GLN A 361 -23.81 20.96 -10.29
C GLN A 361 -22.47 20.35 -9.87
N GLY A 362 -21.68 21.09 -9.08
CA GLY A 362 -20.33 20.69 -8.68
C GLY A 362 -19.40 20.49 -9.89
N LEU A 363 -18.38 19.64 -9.74
CA LEU A 363 -17.45 19.34 -10.82
C LEU A 363 -18.03 18.37 -11.84
N ASP A 364 -17.78 18.67 -13.12
CA ASP A 364 -17.97 17.72 -14.22
C ASP A 364 -17.04 16.50 -14.09
N LEU A 365 -17.23 15.52 -14.99
CA LEU A 365 -16.48 14.27 -14.96
C LEU A 365 -14.97 14.49 -15.15
N ALA A 366 -14.57 15.33 -16.11
CA ALA A 366 -13.17 15.56 -16.43
C ALA A 366 -12.44 16.18 -15.23
N ARG A 367 -13.00 17.24 -14.64
CA ARG A 367 -12.47 17.89 -13.43
C ARG A 367 -12.51 16.97 -12.21
N SER A 368 -13.55 16.14 -12.08
CA SER A 368 -13.61 15.14 -11.00
C SER A 368 -12.45 14.14 -11.07
N GLU A 369 -12.18 13.60 -12.27
CA GLU A 369 -11.04 12.70 -12.48
C GLU A 369 -9.70 13.43 -12.32
N ALA A 370 -9.61 14.69 -12.74
CA ALA A 370 -8.42 15.52 -12.57
C ALA A 370 -8.03 15.68 -11.09
N VAL A 371 -8.99 16.03 -10.23
CA VAL A 371 -8.78 16.10 -8.77
C VAL A 371 -8.26 14.76 -8.24
N ALA A 372 -8.88 13.65 -8.67
CA ALA A 372 -8.50 12.30 -8.26
C ALA A 372 -7.11 11.87 -8.75
N VAL A 373 -6.66 12.38 -9.89
CA VAL A 373 -5.30 12.19 -10.40
C VAL A 373 -4.31 13.02 -9.58
N ILE A 374 -4.61 14.30 -9.32
CA ILE A 374 -3.74 15.21 -8.56
C ILE A 374 -3.51 14.68 -7.13
N ASP A 375 -4.57 14.30 -6.41
CA ASP A 375 -4.45 13.73 -5.06
C ASP A 375 -3.56 12.47 -5.06
N ARG A 376 -3.72 11.61 -6.08
CA ARG A 376 -2.94 10.37 -6.22
C ARG A 376 -1.48 10.63 -6.54
N LEU A 377 -1.19 11.56 -7.46
CA LEU A 377 0.16 11.99 -7.78
C LEU A 377 0.84 12.59 -6.55
N GLY A 378 0.15 13.46 -5.82
CA GLY A 378 0.63 14.02 -4.57
C GLY A 378 0.95 12.96 -3.51
N GLY A 379 0.05 11.99 -3.31
CA GLY A 379 0.31 10.86 -2.42
C GLY A 379 1.48 9.99 -2.87
N TYR A 380 1.65 9.76 -4.18
CA TYR A 380 2.80 9.02 -4.72
C TYR A 380 4.12 9.77 -4.52
N MET A 381 4.14 11.09 -4.74
CA MET A 381 5.33 11.93 -4.60
C MET A 381 6.05 11.76 -3.26
N PHE A 382 5.29 11.68 -2.16
CA PHE A 382 5.81 11.51 -0.80
C PHE A 382 6.02 10.04 -0.39
N SER A 383 5.21 9.12 -0.92
CA SER A 383 5.23 7.72 -0.47
C SER A 383 6.04 6.79 -1.36
N GLY A 384 6.21 7.12 -2.63
CA GLY A 384 6.73 6.22 -3.66
C GLY A 384 5.88 4.97 -3.88
N HIS A 385 4.70 4.86 -3.25
CA HIS A 385 3.98 3.59 -3.18
C HIS A 385 3.17 3.31 -4.47
N PRO A 386 3.40 2.18 -5.18
CA PRO A 386 2.78 1.90 -6.48
C PRO A 386 1.25 1.90 -6.49
N ARG A 387 0.59 1.48 -5.40
CA ARG A 387 -0.88 1.57 -5.22
C ARG A 387 -1.46 2.98 -5.44
N ARG A 388 -0.66 4.04 -5.26
CA ARG A 388 -1.06 5.42 -5.55
C ARG A 388 -1.05 5.74 -7.05
N LEU A 389 -0.36 4.96 -7.88
CA LEU A 389 -0.36 5.08 -9.33
C LEU A 389 -1.09 3.89 -9.98
N PRO A 390 -2.44 3.87 -10.00
CA PRO A 390 -3.19 2.79 -10.63
C PRO A 390 -2.88 2.73 -12.13
N LYS A 391 -2.08 1.74 -12.53
CA LYS A 391 -1.63 1.53 -13.92
C LYS A 391 -2.79 1.49 -14.91
N THR A 392 -3.95 0.98 -14.51
CA THR A 392 -5.15 0.90 -15.35
C THR A 392 -5.57 2.26 -15.92
N VAL A 393 -5.39 3.36 -15.17
CA VAL A 393 -5.77 4.71 -15.60
C VAL A 393 -4.57 5.56 -15.98
N LEU A 394 -3.48 5.50 -15.20
CA LEU A 394 -2.35 6.40 -15.39
C LEU A 394 -1.40 6.02 -16.53
N ARG A 395 -1.40 4.77 -17.00
CA ARG A 395 -0.65 4.38 -18.21
C ARG A 395 -1.31 4.94 -19.47
N PRO A 396 -2.63 4.82 -19.67
CA PRO A 396 -3.30 5.45 -20.81
C PRO A 396 -3.19 6.99 -20.85
N LEU A 397 -2.96 7.63 -19.71
CA LEU A 397 -2.66 9.06 -19.62
C LEU A 397 -1.18 9.42 -19.90
N GLY A 398 -0.31 8.43 -20.12
CA GLY A 398 1.13 8.61 -20.33
C GLY A 398 1.92 8.97 -19.07
N THR A 399 1.26 9.05 -17.91
CA THR A 399 1.91 9.39 -16.64
C THR A 399 2.95 8.34 -16.26
N PHE A 400 2.62 7.05 -16.39
CA PHE A 400 3.49 5.97 -15.94
C PHE A 400 4.80 5.93 -16.74
N GLU A 401 4.69 6.04 -18.06
CA GLU A 401 5.79 6.03 -19.02
C GLU A 401 6.69 7.26 -18.82
N SER A 402 6.10 8.44 -18.64
CA SER A 402 6.85 9.67 -18.37
C SER A 402 7.68 9.54 -17.08
N LEU A 403 7.05 9.09 -15.99
CA LEU A 403 7.74 8.90 -14.71
C LEU A 403 8.87 7.87 -14.81
N TRP A 404 8.64 6.77 -15.53
CA TRP A 404 9.66 5.73 -15.69
C TRP A 404 10.84 6.19 -16.55
N ALA A 405 10.59 7.07 -17.51
CA ALA A 405 11.62 7.71 -18.33
C ALA A 405 12.38 8.84 -17.59
N GLY A 406 12.08 9.09 -16.30
CA GLY A 406 12.67 10.19 -15.54
C GLY A 406 12.07 11.57 -15.87
N GLY A 407 10.93 11.58 -16.57
CA GLY A 407 10.16 12.77 -16.90
C GLY A 407 9.24 13.21 -15.76
N TRP A 408 8.50 14.28 -16.04
CA TRP A 408 7.53 14.88 -15.12
C TRP A 408 6.21 14.08 -15.10
N PRO A 409 5.40 14.17 -14.03
CA PRO A 409 4.02 13.69 -14.10
C PRO A 409 3.31 14.29 -15.32
N PHE A 410 2.94 13.43 -16.28
CA PHE A 410 2.34 13.83 -17.55
C PHE A 410 0.89 13.36 -17.61
N LEU A 411 0.03 14.19 -18.19
CA LEU A 411 -1.36 13.86 -18.50
C LEU A 411 -1.58 14.19 -19.97
N ASP A 412 -1.85 13.17 -20.79
CA ASP A 412 -2.15 13.35 -22.21
C ASP A 412 -3.42 14.21 -22.36
N PRO A 413 -3.30 15.46 -22.86
CA PRO A 413 -4.45 16.35 -23.04
C PRO A 413 -5.44 15.80 -24.07
N ALA A 414 -5.01 14.92 -24.98
CA ALA A 414 -5.92 14.25 -25.92
C ALA A 414 -6.76 13.13 -25.27
N VAL A 415 -6.52 12.81 -23.99
CA VAL A 415 -7.33 11.89 -23.18
C VAL A 415 -8.05 12.62 -22.07
N LEU A 416 -7.35 13.48 -21.32
CA LEU A 416 -7.90 14.29 -20.24
C LEU A 416 -7.34 15.70 -20.34
N ASP A 417 -8.14 16.59 -20.92
CA ASP A 417 -7.85 18.02 -20.99
C ASP A 417 -8.50 18.73 -19.80
N LEU A 418 -7.70 19.45 -19.03
CA LEU A 418 -8.19 20.24 -17.90
C LEU A 418 -8.74 21.61 -18.34
N GLY A 419 -8.51 21.98 -19.60
CA GLY A 419 -8.84 23.26 -20.20
C GLY A 419 -7.93 24.39 -19.70
N ALA A 420 -7.64 25.36 -20.56
CA ALA A 420 -7.10 26.64 -20.11
C ALA A 420 -8.25 27.51 -19.57
N SER A 421 -7.97 28.34 -18.56
CA SER A 421 -8.94 29.34 -18.08
C SER A 421 -9.42 30.20 -19.26
N GLY A 422 -10.68 30.02 -19.67
CA GLY A 422 -11.34 30.84 -20.69
C GLY A 422 -11.45 30.24 -22.11
N SER A 423 -10.96 29.02 -22.37
CA SER A 423 -11.13 28.36 -23.69
C SER A 423 -11.59 26.91 -23.56
N GLY A 424 -12.86 26.62 -23.89
CA GLY A 424 -13.42 25.27 -23.84
C GLY A 424 -13.55 24.71 -22.41
N GLY A 425 -14.58 23.92 -22.14
CA GLY A 425 -14.67 23.19 -20.87
C GLY A 425 -13.55 22.16 -20.74
N ALA A 426 -13.32 21.63 -19.53
CA ALA A 426 -12.48 20.44 -19.36
C ALA A 426 -13.11 19.27 -20.13
N VAL A 427 -12.31 18.47 -20.84
CA VAL A 427 -12.79 17.40 -21.72
C VAL A 427 -12.14 16.07 -21.34
N ILE A 428 -12.95 15.02 -21.29
CA ILE A 428 -12.48 13.65 -21.12
C ILE A 428 -12.86 12.82 -22.35
N ASN A 429 -11.87 12.22 -22.99
CA ASN A 429 -12.08 11.36 -24.15
C ASN A 429 -12.49 9.96 -23.69
N MET A 430 -13.80 9.73 -23.58
CA MET A 430 -14.36 8.45 -23.10
C MET A 430 -14.17 7.26 -24.06
N ALA A 431 -13.77 7.52 -25.31
CA ALA A 431 -13.39 6.46 -26.25
C ALA A 431 -11.98 5.93 -25.94
N ARG A 432 -11.07 6.81 -25.52
CA ARG A 432 -9.70 6.45 -25.09
C ARG A 432 -9.62 6.14 -23.59
N TRP A 433 -10.64 6.50 -22.80
CA TRP A 433 -10.66 6.27 -21.36
C TRP A 433 -10.72 4.77 -21.00
N PRO A 434 -9.96 4.31 -19.99
CA PRO A 434 -9.89 2.89 -19.65
C PRO A 434 -11.21 2.33 -19.12
N ARG A 435 -11.51 1.08 -19.51
CA ARG A 435 -12.74 0.37 -19.15
C ARG A 435 -12.45 -0.92 -18.41
N CYS A 436 -13.31 -1.27 -17.47
CA CYS A 436 -13.29 -2.55 -16.78
C CYS A 436 -13.54 -3.67 -17.81
N PRO A 437 -12.66 -4.69 -17.92
CA PRO A 437 -12.87 -5.77 -18.86
C PRO A 437 -14.15 -6.56 -18.62
N LYS A 438 -14.57 -6.70 -17.36
CA LYS A 438 -15.75 -7.47 -16.96
C LYS A 438 -17.06 -6.73 -17.22
N THR A 439 -17.13 -5.46 -16.82
CA THR A 439 -18.38 -4.67 -16.87
C THR A 439 -18.45 -3.72 -18.06
N ARG A 440 -17.37 -3.57 -18.85
CA ARG A 440 -17.22 -2.58 -19.94
C ARG A 440 -17.40 -1.11 -19.53
N ARG A 441 -17.59 -0.84 -18.23
CA ARG A 441 -17.74 0.50 -17.67
C ARG A 441 -16.39 1.23 -17.53
N PRO A 442 -16.36 2.56 -17.65
CA PRO A 442 -15.20 3.38 -17.37
C PRO A 442 -14.65 3.12 -15.96
N VAL A 443 -13.33 3.04 -15.85
CA VAL A 443 -12.66 2.97 -14.54
C VAL A 443 -12.51 4.39 -14.02
N LEU A 444 -13.32 4.76 -13.04
CA LEU A 444 -13.35 6.12 -12.48
C LEU A 444 -12.56 6.20 -11.18
N LEU A 445 -11.55 7.05 -11.18
CA LEU A 445 -10.62 7.28 -10.08
C LEU A 445 -11.28 7.99 -8.90
N HIS A 446 -12.17 8.95 -9.15
CA HIS A 446 -12.87 9.70 -8.09
C HIS A 446 -13.88 8.81 -7.35
N VAL A 447 -14.62 7.96 -8.08
CA VAL A 447 -15.62 7.03 -7.51
C VAL A 447 -14.98 6.07 -6.51
N ARG A 448 -13.76 5.57 -6.81
CA ARG A 448 -13.01 4.71 -5.87
C ARG A 448 -12.69 5.43 -4.55
N GLU A 449 -12.38 6.72 -4.62
CA GLU A 449 -12.12 7.51 -3.42
C GLU A 449 -13.42 7.77 -2.64
N LEU A 450 -14.52 8.05 -3.34
CA LEU A 450 -15.83 8.17 -2.71
C LEU A 450 -16.25 6.89 -1.98
N ALA A 451 -15.92 5.71 -2.51
CA ALA A 451 -16.17 4.44 -1.83
C ALA A 451 -15.42 4.33 -0.50
N HIS A 452 -14.17 4.81 -0.45
CA HIS A 452 -13.36 4.83 0.76
C HIS A 452 -13.94 5.80 1.82
N HIS A 453 -14.35 7.00 1.40
CA HIS A 453 -14.83 8.02 2.33
C HIS A 453 -16.29 7.87 2.73
N TYR A 454 -17.18 7.49 1.82
CA TYR A 454 -18.63 7.52 2.04
C TYR A 454 -19.28 6.13 1.96
N GLY A 455 -18.52 5.10 1.55
CA GLY A 455 -19.01 3.74 1.40
C GLY A 455 -19.59 3.46 0.01
N ALA A 456 -19.92 2.19 -0.21
CA ALA A 456 -20.33 1.66 -1.52
C ALA A 456 -21.58 2.34 -2.10
N ARG A 457 -22.52 2.77 -1.25
CA ARG A 457 -23.78 3.39 -1.70
C ARG A 457 -23.53 4.70 -2.45
N VAL A 458 -22.79 5.64 -1.85
CA VAL A 458 -22.51 6.95 -2.47
C VAL A 458 -21.67 6.77 -3.73
N ALA A 459 -20.69 5.86 -3.70
CA ALA A 459 -19.88 5.54 -4.88
C ALA A 459 -20.74 4.99 -6.03
N SER A 460 -21.63 4.03 -5.75
CA SER A 460 -22.51 3.44 -6.77
C SER A 460 -23.51 4.45 -7.33
N CYS A 461 -24.05 5.34 -6.49
CA CYS A 461 -24.91 6.44 -6.94
C CYS A 461 -24.16 7.37 -7.91
N ARG A 462 -22.95 7.82 -7.55
CA ARG A 462 -22.13 8.66 -8.43
C ARG A 462 -21.74 7.95 -9.72
N GLU A 463 -21.31 6.69 -9.65
CA GLU A 463 -20.98 5.88 -10.83
C GLU A 463 -22.18 5.79 -11.77
N SER A 464 -23.37 5.53 -11.23
CA SER A 464 -24.61 5.45 -12.01
C SER A 464 -24.94 6.80 -12.66
N ALA A 465 -24.88 7.90 -11.90
CA ALA A 465 -25.13 9.24 -12.43
C ALA A 465 -24.19 9.61 -13.59
N VAL A 466 -22.90 9.33 -13.44
CA VAL A 466 -21.90 9.53 -14.50
C VAL A 466 -22.23 8.65 -15.71
N TRP A 467 -22.57 7.38 -15.49
CA TRP A 467 -22.91 6.45 -16.57
C TRP A 467 -24.13 6.91 -17.37
N PHE A 468 -25.18 7.36 -16.69
CA PHE A 468 -26.38 7.91 -17.34
C PHE A 468 -26.08 9.18 -18.13
N ALA A 469 -25.24 10.08 -17.61
CA ALA A 469 -24.82 11.28 -18.33
C ALA A 469 -24.07 10.91 -19.63
N LEU A 470 -23.12 9.99 -19.53
CA LEU A 470 -22.30 9.54 -20.67
C LEU A 470 -23.08 8.81 -21.75
N LEU A 471 -24.01 7.95 -21.35
CA LEU A 471 -24.84 7.22 -22.31
C LEU A 471 -25.94 8.12 -22.89
N GLY A 472 -26.48 9.06 -22.12
CA GLY A 472 -27.55 9.96 -22.55
C GLY A 472 -27.15 10.81 -23.76
N GLU A 473 -25.95 11.37 -23.77
CA GLU A 473 -25.50 12.26 -24.87
C GLU A 473 -25.48 11.57 -26.24
N GLY A 474 -25.14 10.28 -26.30
CA GLY A 474 -25.16 9.50 -27.56
C GLY A 474 -26.49 8.80 -27.84
N ALA A 475 -27.22 8.37 -26.81
CA ALA A 475 -28.40 7.52 -26.93
C ALA A 475 -29.61 8.23 -27.52
N PHE A 476 -29.80 9.53 -27.25
CA PHE A 476 -30.99 10.26 -27.71
C PHE A 476 -30.91 10.74 -29.16
N THR A 477 -29.88 10.33 -29.91
CA THR A 477 -29.70 10.68 -31.32
C THR A 477 -30.59 9.87 -32.27
N SER A 478 -31.05 8.67 -31.88
CA SER A 478 -31.93 7.84 -32.70
C SER A 478 -32.76 6.84 -31.86
N LYS A 479 -33.92 6.41 -32.37
CA LYS A 479 -34.78 5.41 -31.70
C LYS A 479 -34.04 4.09 -31.42
N THR A 480 -33.16 3.67 -32.32
CA THR A 480 -32.31 2.48 -32.16
C THR A 480 -31.27 2.65 -31.07
N ALA A 481 -30.66 3.84 -30.96
CA ALA A 481 -29.73 4.15 -29.88
C ALA A 481 -30.43 4.23 -28.51
N VAL A 482 -31.65 4.77 -28.46
CA VAL A 482 -32.48 4.75 -27.23
C VAL A 482 -32.85 3.33 -26.81
N ALA A 483 -33.20 2.46 -27.75
CA ALA A 483 -33.52 1.06 -27.45
C ALA A 483 -32.29 0.27 -26.96
N ALA A 484 -31.14 0.44 -27.61
CA ALA A 484 -29.87 -0.15 -27.16
C ALA A 484 -29.46 0.36 -25.78
N PHE A 485 -29.63 1.66 -25.54
CA PHE A 485 -29.39 2.28 -24.24
C PHE A 485 -30.30 1.73 -23.14
N ALA A 486 -31.61 1.60 -23.42
CA ALA A 486 -32.55 1.01 -22.47
C ALA A 486 -32.20 -0.46 -22.16
N GLU A 487 -31.75 -1.21 -23.17
CA GLU A 487 -31.26 -2.58 -22.97
C GLU A 487 -30.01 -2.61 -22.09
N GLU A 488 -29.04 -1.73 -22.33
CA GLU A 488 -27.80 -1.62 -21.52
C GLU A 488 -28.11 -1.22 -20.07
N VAL A 489 -29.00 -0.24 -19.84
CA VAL A 489 -29.43 0.16 -18.49
C VAL A 489 -30.11 -0.99 -17.76
N ILE A 490 -31.02 -1.71 -18.42
CA ILE A 490 -31.73 -2.82 -17.79
C ILE A 490 -30.76 -3.95 -17.48
N ARG A 491 -29.97 -4.36 -18.47
CA ARG A 491 -29.07 -5.52 -18.39
C ARG A 491 -27.92 -5.30 -17.42
N ASP A 492 -27.28 -4.14 -17.48
CA ASP A 492 -26.00 -3.92 -16.80
C ASP A 492 -26.16 -3.18 -15.48
N LEU A 493 -27.26 -2.46 -15.24
CA LEU A 493 -27.51 -1.72 -14.00
C LEU A 493 -28.68 -2.30 -13.19
N TRP A 494 -29.87 -2.32 -13.79
CA TRP A 494 -31.09 -2.66 -13.07
C TRP A 494 -31.12 -4.12 -12.63
N ILE A 495 -30.75 -5.06 -13.51
CA ILE A 495 -30.72 -6.49 -13.21
C ILE A 495 -29.75 -6.80 -12.06
N PRO A 496 -28.45 -6.41 -12.11
CA PRO A 496 -27.51 -6.68 -11.02
C PRO A 496 -27.92 -6.04 -9.69
N GLN A 497 -28.33 -4.77 -9.68
CA GLN A 497 -28.72 -4.09 -8.43
C GLN A 497 -29.97 -4.72 -7.80
N THR A 498 -30.94 -5.10 -8.63
CA THR A 498 -32.16 -5.78 -8.16
C THR A 498 -31.84 -7.18 -7.63
N LYS A 499 -30.89 -7.90 -8.26
CA LYS A 499 -30.40 -9.18 -7.73
C LYS A 499 -29.79 -9.02 -6.35
N ASP A 500 -28.84 -8.09 -6.20
CA ASP A 500 -28.14 -7.85 -4.94
C ASP A 500 -29.13 -7.48 -3.82
N PHE A 501 -30.07 -6.58 -4.11
CA PHE A 501 -31.12 -6.21 -3.17
C PHE A 501 -31.93 -7.42 -2.72
N LEU A 502 -32.47 -8.22 -3.66
CA LEU A 502 -33.28 -9.39 -3.34
C LEU A 502 -32.48 -10.44 -2.56
N LEU A 503 -31.23 -10.69 -2.96
CA LEU A 503 -30.33 -11.61 -2.26
C LEU A 503 -30.04 -11.14 -0.84
N GLN A 504 -29.83 -9.84 -0.62
CA GLN A 504 -29.62 -9.30 0.71
C GLN A 504 -30.86 -9.48 1.59
N GLN A 505 -32.07 -9.23 1.06
CA GLN A 505 -33.32 -9.48 1.79
C GLN A 505 -33.50 -10.96 2.14
N LEU A 506 -33.19 -11.86 1.20
CA LEU A 506 -33.27 -13.30 1.41
C LEU A 506 -32.23 -13.80 2.41
N ARG A 507 -30.97 -13.32 2.33
CA ARG A 507 -29.90 -13.64 3.28
C ARG A 507 -30.31 -13.17 4.69
N ARG A 508 -30.85 -11.96 4.82
CA ARG A 508 -31.34 -11.43 6.09
C ARG A 508 -32.43 -12.32 6.68
N ARG A 509 -33.45 -12.69 5.90
CA ARG A 509 -34.53 -13.60 6.35
C ARG A 509 -34.01 -14.99 6.75
N LEU A 510 -32.99 -15.49 6.05
CA LEU A 510 -32.35 -16.77 6.37
C LEU A 510 -31.55 -16.68 7.68
N HIS A 511 -30.86 -15.56 7.93
CA HIS A 511 -30.08 -15.32 9.16
C HIS A 511 -30.97 -15.05 10.39
N GLU A 512 -32.02 -14.25 10.24
CA GLU A 512 -33.03 -14.02 11.29
C GLU A 512 -33.77 -15.31 11.69
N GLY A 513 -33.78 -16.34 10.82
CA GLY A 513 -34.34 -17.66 11.10
C GLY A 513 -33.42 -18.64 11.83
N GLY A 514 -32.11 -18.37 11.91
CA GLY A 514 -31.11 -19.27 12.53
C GLY A 514 -30.68 -18.86 13.94
N GLY A 515 -30.93 -17.61 14.36
CA GLY A 515 -30.68 -17.13 15.72
C GLY A 515 -31.93 -17.27 16.57
N GLY A 516 -31.91 -18.16 17.57
CA GLY A 516 -32.97 -18.25 18.57
C GLY A 516 -33.13 -16.94 19.32
N GLY A 517 -34.37 -16.44 19.39
CA GLY A 517 -34.67 -15.25 20.19
C GLY A 517 -36.02 -14.60 19.87
N GLY A 518 -37.10 -15.19 20.39
CA GLY A 518 -38.29 -14.46 20.86
C GLY A 518 -39.21 -13.82 19.81
N GLY A 519 -40.37 -14.44 19.59
CA GLY A 519 -41.58 -13.71 19.20
C GLY A 519 -42.29 -14.20 17.94
N GLY A 520 -43.15 -15.21 18.10
CA GLY A 520 -44.46 -15.18 17.45
C GLY A 520 -44.61 -15.74 16.03
N ASP A 521 -43.98 -16.87 15.66
CA ASP A 521 -44.64 -17.84 14.76
C ASP A 521 -43.95 -19.20 14.84
N ALA A 522 -44.68 -20.23 15.30
CA ALA A 522 -44.19 -21.58 15.55
C ALA A 522 -43.91 -22.32 14.23
N GLY A 523 -42.72 -22.12 13.67
CA GLY A 523 -42.19 -22.88 12.54
C GLY A 523 -40.94 -23.67 12.95
N ARG A 524 -40.80 -24.90 12.44
CA ARG A 524 -39.62 -25.76 12.61
C ARG A 524 -38.33 -24.97 12.31
N PRO A 525 -37.28 -25.08 13.16
CA PRO A 525 -35.99 -24.46 12.87
C PRO A 525 -35.40 -25.03 11.58
N ILE A 526 -34.90 -24.14 10.71
CA ILE A 526 -34.31 -24.51 9.41
C ILE A 526 -33.01 -25.30 9.67
N THR A 527 -32.87 -26.48 9.08
CA THR A 527 -31.68 -27.32 9.27
C THR A 527 -30.47 -26.76 8.50
N THR A 528 -29.26 -27.18 8.89
CA THR A 528 -28.02 -26.79 8.20
C THR A 528 -28.03 -27.19 6.71
N GLU A 529 -28.62 -28.33 6.38
CA GLU A 529 -28.80 -28.79 5.00
C GLU A 529 -29.77 -27.89 4.22
N GLU A 530 -30.88 -27.49 4.84
CA GLU A 530 -31.87 -26.57 4.25
C GLU A 530 -31.26 -25.16 4.05
N ILE A 531 -30.42 -24.69 4.98
CA ILE A 531 -29.63 -23.46 4.84
C ILE A 531 -28.67 -23.57 3.64
N GLY A 532 -27.98 -24.71 3.51
CA GLY A 532 -27.10 -25.00 2.38
C GLY A 532 -27.83 -24.99 1.04
N ALA A 533 -29.00 -25.64 0.96
CA ALA A 533 -29.84 -25.66 -0.23
C ALA A 533 -30.35 -24.25 -0.61
N CYS A 534 -30.76 -23.45 0.37
CA CYS A 534 -31.19 -22.07 0.13
C CYS A 534 -30.02 -21.21 -0.39
N ARG A 535 -28.84 -21.30 0.23
CA ARG A 535 -27.63 -20.59 -0.23
C ARG A 535 -27.23 -21.00 -1.64
N GLY A 536 -27.28 -22.30 -1.97
CA GLY A 536 -27.00 -22.81 -3.31
C GLY A 536 -27.98 -22.29 -4.36
N ALA A 537 -29.28 -22.24 -4.03
CA ALA A 537 -30.30 -21.70 -4.93
C ALA A 537 -30.12 -20.19 -5.17
N MET A 538 -29.75 -19.45 -4.12
CA MET A 538 -29.45 -18.02 -4.21
C MET A 538 -28.22 -17.76 -5.08
N ALA A 539 -27.14 -18.54 -4.92
CA ALA A 539 -25.93 -18.42 -5.74
C ALA A 539 -26.19 -18.77 -7.22
N ALA A 540 -26.99 -19.82 -7.48
CA ALA A 540 -27.38 -20.19 -8.84
C ALA A 540 -28.20 -19.09 -9.53
N TRP A 541 -29.10 -18.43 -8.78
CA TRP A 541 -29.89 -17.31 -9.29
C TRP A 541 -29.07 -16.03 -9.50
N GLU A 542 -28.10 -15.76 -8.63
CA GLU A 542 -27.13 -14.67 -8.76
C GLU A 542 -26.33 -14.80 -10.07
N ALA A 543 -25.86 -16.01 -10.37
CA ALA A 543 -25.10 -16.34 -11.59
C ALA A 543 -25.96 -16.40 -12.87
N ALA A 544 -27.29 -16.53 -12.77
CA ALA A 544 -28.16 -16.71 -13.93
C ALA A 544 -28.26 -15.43 -14.78
N PRO A 545 -27.93 -15.44 -16.08
CA PRO A 545 -28.05 -14.26 -16.94
C PRO A 545 -29.51 -13.83 -17.18
N ASP A 546 -30.46 -14.72 -16.92
CA ASP A 546 -31.89 -14.58 -17.14
C ASP A 546 -32.69 -14.58 -15.82
N ALA A 547 -32.10 -14.10 -14.73
CA ALA A 547 -32.61 -14.20 -13.36
C ALA A 547 -34.04 -13.69 -13.14
N PHE A 548 -34.51 -12.76 -13.96
CA PHE A 548 -35.88 -12.23 -13.87
C PHE A 548 -36.87 -12.89 -14.83
N THR A 549 -36.47 -13.94 -15.53
CA THR A 549 -37.43 -14.76 -16.27
C THR A 549 -38.26 -15.61 -15.31
N TRP A 550 -39.48 -15.94 -15.74
CA TRP A 550 -40.32 -16.86 -14.98
C TRP A 550 -39.63 -18.21 -14.69
N LYS A 551 -38.79 -18.69 -15.61
CA LYS A 551 -38.02 -19.93 -15.44
C LYS A 551 -37.03 -19.84 -14.27
N ALA A 552 -36.21 -18.80 -14.25
CA ALA A 552 -35.20 -18.59 -13.20
C ALA A 552 -35.84 -18.33 -11.83
N LEU A 553 -36.90 -17.51 -11.78
CA LEU A 553 -37.65 -17.26 -10.53
C LEU A 553 -38.29 -18.53 -9.99
N ARG A 554 -38.84 -19.40 -10.85
CA ARG A 554 -39.41 -20.69 -10.43
C ARG A 554 -38.34 -21.61 -9.85
N GLN A 555 -37.13 -21.60 -10.42
CA GLN A 555 -35.99 -22.37 -9.89
C GLN A 555 -35.55 -21.84 -8.52
N LEU A 556 -35.40 -20.53 -8.37
CA LEU A 556 -35.12 -19.90 -7.07
C LEU A 556 -36.20 -20.26 -6.04
N CYS A 557 -37.48 -20.08 -6.38
CA CYS A 557 -38.59 -20.41 -5.48
C CYS A 557 -38.58 -21.87 -5.05
N ARG A 558 -38.23 -22.81 -5.94
CA ARG A 558 -38.09 -24.23 -5.59
C ARG A 558 -36.95 -24.46 -4.60
N GLY A 559 -35.80 -23.83 -4.84
CA GLY A 559 -34.64 -23.94 -3.96
C GLY A 559 -34.79 -23.25 -2.60
N LEU A 560 -35.73 -22.30 -2.47
CA LEU A 560 -36.09 -21.65 -1.20
C LEU A 560 -37.19 -22.39 -0.41
N ARG A 561 -37.90 -23.36 -1.01
CA ARG A 561 -38.92 -24.18 -0.31
C ARG A 561 -38.41 -24.90 0.94
N PRO A 562 -37.18 -25.44 0.99
CA PRO A 562 -36.64 -26.09 2.18
C PRO A 562 -36.56 -25.14 3.39
N GLY A 563 -36.42 -23.82 3.20
CA GLY A 563 -36.44 -22.82 4.27
C GLY A 563 -37.84 -22.49 4.83
N GLY A 564 -38.89 -23.17 4.39
CA GLY A 564 -40.26 -22.97 4.85
C GLY A 564 -40.85 -21.59 4.49
N ARG A 565 -42.01 -21.25 5.10
CA ARG A 565 -42.74 -20.00 4.83
C ARG A 565 -41.92 -18.73 5.10
N ARG A 566 -40.84 -18.82 5.90
CA ARG A 566 -39.98 -17.69 6.28
C ARG A 566 -39.12 -17.15 5.13
N VAL A 567 -38.59 -18.05 4.29
CA VAL A 567 -37.72 -17.70 3.14
C VAL A 567 -38.43 -17.91 1.80
N ALA A 568 -39.59 -18.58 1.80
CA ALA A 568 -40.39 -18.79 0.61
C ALA A 568 -40.86 -17.47 -0.03
N MET A 569 -40.71 -17.37 -1.34
CA MET A 569 -41.31 -16.32 -2.16
C MET A 569 -42.52 -16.88 -2.91
N THR A 570 -43.63 -16.15 -2.87
CA THR A 570 -44.81 -16.44 -3.70
C THR A 570 -44.67 -15.75 -5.05
N ALA A 571 -44.58 -16.55 -6.10
CA ALA A 571 -44.51 -16.07 -7.47
C ALA A 571 -45.94 -15.90 -8.02
N THR A 572 -46.41 -14.67 -8.20
CA THR A 572 -47.84 -14.33 -8.38
C THR A 572 -48.34 -14.25 -9.83
N GLY A 573 -47.65 -14.82 -10.83
CA GLY A 573 -48.11 -14.78 -12.22
C GLY A 573 -47.37 -15.74 -13.15
N ARG A 574 -47.84 -15.94 -14.40
CA ARG A 574 -47.17 -16.83 -15.39
C ARG A 574 -46.08 -16.14 -16.22
N ARG A 575 -45.94 -14.81 -16.10
CA ARG A 575 -44.98 -13.96 -16.83
C ARG A 575 -44.47 -12.86 -15.91
N THR A 576 -43.21 -12.49 -16.06
CA THR A 576 -42.62 -11.35 -15.33
C THR A 576 -42.61 -10.10 -16.20
N ARG A 577 -42.41 -8.92 -15.58
CA ARG A 577 -42.21 -7.67 -16.33
C ARG A 577 -40.99 -7.74 -17.25
N HIS A 578 -39.96 -8.50 -16.86
CA HIS A 578 -38.78 -8.74 -17.68
C HIS A 578 -39.10 -9.60 -18.92
N ASP A 579 -39.91 -10.66 -18.77
CA ASP A 579 -40.38 -11.48 -19.89
C ASP A 579 -41.16 -10.62 -20.90
N PHE A 580 -42.00 -9.72 -20.40
CA PHE A 580 -42.78 -8.79 -21.21
C PHE A 580 -41.90 -7.74 -21.93
N VAL A 581 -40.98 -7.08 -21.22
CA VAL A 581 -40.07 -6.07 -21.80
C VAL A 581 -39.14 -6.69 -22.84
N SER A 582 -38.63 -7.90 -22.59
CA SER A 582 -37.79 -8.61 -23.56
C SER A 582 -38.55 -8.95 -24.85
N GLU A 583 -39.84 -9.29 -24.75
CA GLU A 583 -40.72 -9.55 -25.89
C GLU A 583 -41.08 -8.25 -26.63
N LEU A 584 -41.35 -7.17 -25.89
CA LEU A 584 -41.62 -5.83 -26.43
C LEU A 584 -40.41 -5.27 -27.19
N LEU A 585 -39.19 -5.38 -26.65
CA LEU A 585 -37.98 -4.91 -27.32
C LEU A 585 -37.71 -5.69 -28.61
N ARG A 586 -37.93 -7.02 -28.60
CA ARG A 586 -37.87 -7.86 -29.82
C ARG A 586 -38.92 -7.46 -30.85
N ALA A 587 -40.12 -7.10 -30.40
CA ALA A 587 -41.22 -6.65 -31.25
C ALA A 587 -40.96 -5.26 -31.85
N ILE A 588 -40.34 -4.35 -31.11
CA ILE A 588 -40.00 -2.99 -31.57
C ILE A 588 -38.83 -3.03 -32.58
N ALA A 589 -37.87 -3.92 -32.37
CA ALA A 589 -36.68 -4.07 -33.21
C ALA A 589 -36.94 -4.68 -34.61
N SER A 590 -38.14 -5.18 -34.89
CA SER A 590 -38.50 -5.70 -36.22
C SER A 590 -39.87 -5.18 -36.66
N GLU A 591 -40.02 -4.76 -37.92
CA GLU A 591 -41.32 -4.28 -38.45
C GLU A 591 -42.42 -5.34 -38.32
N LYS A 592 -42.09 -6.61 -38.60
CA LYS A 592 -43.00 -7.76 -38.42
C LYS A 592 -43.37 -8.05 -36.95
N GLY A 593 -42.56 -7.59 -36.00
CA GLY A 593 -42.78 -7.85 -34.58
C GLY A 593 -43.89 -6.99 -33.96
N ARG A 594 -44.13 -5.79 -34.50
CA ARG A 594 -45.15 -4.86 -33.98
C ARG A 594 -46.57 -5.39 -34.17
N ASP A 595 -46.87 -5.88 -35.36
CA ASP A 595 -48.20 -6.42 -35.70
C ASP A 595 -48.51 -7.70 -34.88
N ALA A 596 -47.50 -8.54 -34.67
CA ALA A 596 -47.62 -9.76 -33.88
C ALA A 596 -47.76 -9.49 -32.36
N PHE A 597 -47.18 -8.40 -31.84
CA PHE A 597 -47.24 -8.04 -30.43
C PHE A 597 -48.57 -7.37 -30.05
N ALA A 598 -49.11 -6.53 -30.95
CA ALA A 598 -50.43 -5.92 -30.77
C ALA A 598 -51.55 -6.97 -30.74
N ALA A 599 -51.48 -7.99 -31.60
CA ALA A 599 -52.48 -9.06 -31.67
C ALA A 599 -52.46 -10.05 -30.48
N LYS A 600 -51.35 -10.14 -29.74
CA LYS A 600 -51.17 -11.10 -28.64
C LYS A 600 -51.52 -10.56 -27.24
N ASN A 601 -51.67 -9.24 -27.12
CA ASN A 601 -51.88 -8.56 -25.84
C ASN A 601 -53.10 -7.63 -25.83
N ALA A 602 -53.90 -7.60 -26.91
CA ALA A 602 -55.32 -7.27 -26.86
C ALA A 602 -56.08 -8.47 -26.31
#